data_AF-A0A932SY82-F1
#
_entry.id   AF-A0A932SY82-F1
#
_cell.length_a   1.000
_cell.length_b   1.000
_cell.length_c   1.000
_cell.angle_alpha   90.00
_cell.angle_beta   90.00
_cell.angle_gamma   90.00
#
_symmetry.space_group_name_H-M   'P 1'
#
loop_
_entity.id
_entity.type
_entity.pdbx_description
1 polymer ?
#
loop_
_entity_poly.entity_id
_entity_poly.type
_entity_poly.pdbx_seq_one_letter_code
_entity_poly.pdbx_strand_id
1 'polypeptide(L)'
;MPAQISRALLHRTARLVALAVCCAGLAACSLFESAPESTHTSANKLPLLRPPPGAMQLDVAYIEWPADDVQLGHELWRHVDQVGPIEADARGRLKQNGFRVGVVGTNPPPVLQRMIGMRSDFALEPEAEQAKQFSGRTFMLVSGSETDVQVSNPYESCTLALKQGEHSEPRTFANAVCKYRSPPR
;
A
#
# COMPACT_ATOMS: atom_id res chain seq x y z
N MET A 1 3.98 -81.31 -34.32
CA MET A 1 3.52 -80.30 -35.28
C MET A 1 3.14 -79.03 -34.51
N PRO A 2 4.00 -78.01 -34.38
CA PRO A 2 3.61 -76.74 -33.78
C PRO A 2 3.22 -75.72 -34.86
N ALA A 3 2.04 -75.13 -34.67
CA ALA A 3 1.42 -74.15 -35.53
C ALA A 3 2.22 -72.83 -35.56
N GLN A 4 2.53 -72.36 -36.77
CA GLN A 4 3.01 -71.01 -37.02
C GLN A 4 1.90 -70.01 -36.67
N ILE A 5 1.89 -69.53 -35.43
CA ILE A 5 1.05 -68.41 -35.02
C ILE A 5 1.61 -67.15 -35.71
N SER A 6 0.85 -66.68 -36.70
CA SER A 6 1.17 -65.56 -37.58
C SER A 6 1.62 -64.32 -36.83
N ARG A 7 2.90 -63.97 -36.96
CA ARG A 7 3.52 -62.71 -36.50
C ARG A 7 2.69 -61.47 -36.88
N ALA A 8 1.90 -61.56 -37.96
CA ALA A 8 0.98 -60.52 -38.40
C ALA A 8 -0.16 -60.20 -37.40
N LEU A 9 -0.67 -61.19 -36.64
CA LEU A 9 -1.70 -60.92 -35.62
C LEU A 9 -1.11 -60.20 -34.41
N LEU A 10 0.13 -60.56 -34.01
CA LEU A 10 0.83 -59.95 -32.89
C LEU A 10 1.14 -58.46 -33.15
N HIS A 11 1.49 -58.11 -34.39
CA HIS A 11 1.71 -56.71 -34.76
C HIS A 11 0.41 -55.90 -34.85
N ARG A 12 -0.71 -56.52 -35.22
CA ARG A 12 -2.02 -55.86 -35.25
C ARG A 12 -2.55 -55.58 -33.85
N THR A 13 -2.43 -56.52 -32.93
CA THR A 13 -2.83 -56.31 -31.53
C THR A 13 -1.93 -55.29 -30.84
N ALA A 14 -0.62 -55.31 -31.07
CA ALA A 14 0.30 -54.32 -30.53
C ALA A 14 0.00 -52.89 -31.02
N ARG A 15 -0.35 -52.71 -32.30
CA ARG A 15 -0.73 -51.41 -32.87
C ARG A 15 -2.06 -50.89 -32.28
N LEU A 16 -3.04 -51.78 -32.08
CA LEU A 16 -4.32 -51.39 -31.48
C LEU A 16 -4.18 -50.98 -30.01
N VAL A 17 -3.34 -51.69 -29.24
CA VAL A 17 -3.05 -51.33 -27.85
C VAL A 17 -2.30 -50.00 -27.77
N ALA A 18 -1.30 -49.77 -28.62
CA ALA A 18 -0.58 -48.50 -28.67
C ALA A 18 -1.50 -47.32 -29.03
N LEU A 19 -2.44 -47.52 -29.96
CA LEU A 19 -3.41 -46.49 -30.34
C LEU A 19 -4.37 -46.16 -29.18
N ALA A 20 -4.84 -47.19 -28.45
CA ALA A 20 -5.72 -47.00 -27.30
C ALA A 20 -5.04 -46.23 -26.16
N VAL A 21 -3.76 -46.52 -25.88
CA VAL A 21 -2.95 -45.81 -24.87
C VAL A 21 -2.73 -44.34 -25.28
N CYS A 22 -2.46 -44.07 -26.56
CA CYS A 22 -2.34 -42.70 -27.07
C CYS A 22 -3.66 -41.91 -26.94
N CYS A 23 -4.81 -42.51 -27.26
CA CYS A 23 -6.10 -41.83 -27.13
C CYS A 23 -6.46 -41.56 -25.66
N ALA A 24 -6.09 -42.44 -24.73
CA ALA A 24 -6.30 -42.21 -23.30
C ALA A 24 -5.42 -41.07 -22.75
N GLY A 25 -4.19 -40.91 -23.26
CA GLY A 25 -3.30 -39.81 -22.86
C GLY A 25 -3.81 -38.42 -23.28
N LEU A 26 -4.43 -38.31 -24.46
CA LEU A 26 -4.97 -37.04 -24.96
C LEU A 26 -6.23 -36.59 -24.22
N ALA A 27 -7.05 -37.52 -23.72
CA ALA A 27 -8.24 -37.20 -22.92
C ALA A 27 -7.92 -36.81 -21.46
N ALA A 28 -6.73 -37.18 -20.96
CA ALA A 28 -6.31 -36.85 -19.59
C ALA A 28 -5.86 -35.39 -19.44
N CYS A 29 -5.46 -34.72 -20.52
CA CYS A 29 -5.04 -33.32 -20.47
C CYS A 29 -6.20 -32.33 -20.32
N SER A 30 -7.42 -32.66 -20.76
CA SER A 30 -8.59 -31.78 -20.63
C SER A 30 -9.28 -31.86 -19.27
N LEU A 31 -8.92 -32.83 -18.42
CA LEU A 31 -9.52 -32.97 -17.08
C LEU A 31 -8.86 -32.09 -16.01
N PHE A 32 -7.71 -31.48 -16.35
CA PHE A 32 -7.00 -30.54 -15.48
C PHE A 32 -7.18 -29.07 -15.87
N GLU A 33 -7.91 -28.81 -16.96
CA GLU A 33 -8.36 -27.47 -17.31
C GLU A 33 -9.72 -27.21 -16.63
N SER A 34 -9.73 -27.41 -15.31
CA SER A 34 -10.69 -26.76 -14.45
C SER A 34 -10.44 -25.27 -14.61
N ALA A 35 -11.36 -24.59 -15.28
CA ALA A 35 -11.47 -23.14 -15.26
C ALA A 35 -11.18 -22.65 -13.84
N PRO A 36 -10.38 -21.59 -13.63
CA PRO A 36 -10.37 -20.94 -12.35
C PRO A 36 -11.77 -20.37 -12.18
N GLU A 37 -12.63 -21.14 -11.50
CA GLU A 37 -13.78 -20.60 -10.80
C GLU A 37 -13.16 -19.51 -9.93
N SER A 38 -13.33 -18.27 -10.39
CA SER A 38 -12.98 -17.06 -9.68
C SER A 38 -13.82 -17.06 -8.41
N THR A 39 -13.40 -17.90 -7.47
CA THR A 39 -13.76 -17.84 -6.09
C THR A 39 -13.29 -16.45 -5.72
N HIS A 40 -14.22 -15.51 -5.73
CA HIS A 40 -14.06 -14.24 -5.07
C HIS A 40 -13.64 -14.59 -3.66
N THR A 41 -12.33 -14.63 -3.45
CA THR A 41 -11.73 -14.56 -2.14
C THR A 41 -12.01 -13.12 -1.77
N SER A 42 -13.24 -12.89 -1.32
CA SER A 42 -13.59 -11.79 -0.46
C SER A 42 -12.56 -11.89 0.65
N ALA A 43 -11.49 -11.09 0.51
CA ALA A 43 -10.48 -10.96 1.53
C ALA A 43 -11.28 -10.76 2.81
N ASN A 44 -11.18 -11.72 3.72
CA ASN A 44 -11.97 -11.78 4.93
C ASN A 44 -11.56 -10.53 5.72
N LYS A 45 -12.27 -9.42 5.49
CA LYS A 45 -11.91 -8.11 6.00
C LYS A 45 -12.06 -8.24 7.50
N LEU A 46 -10.92 -8.33 8.18
CA LEU A 46 -10.89 -8.33 9.63
C LEU A 46 -11.76 -7.17 10.12
N PRO A 47 -12.60 -7.40 11.14
CA PRO A 47 -13.44 -6.35 11.68
C PRO A 47 -12.55 -5.16 12.05
N LEU A 48 -13.00 -3.96 11.66
CA LEU A 48 -12.28 -2.73 11.93
C LEU A 48 -12.05 -2.62 13.45
N LEU A 49 -10.79 -2.50 13.86
CA LEU A 49 -10.41 -2.38 15.27
C LEU A 49 -11.14 -1.18 15.87
N ARG A 50 -11.95 -1.43 16.91
CA ARG A 50 -12.61 -0.34 17.63
C ARG A 50 -11.58 0.37 18.50
N PRO A 51 -11.45 1.70 18.41
CA PRO A 51 -10.55 2.43 19.29
C PRO A 51 -10.99 2.25 20.76
N PRO A 52 -10.05 2.11 21.70
CA PRO A 52 -10.38 2.04 23.11
C PRO A 52 -11.04 3.37 23.58
N PRO A 53 -11.85 3.35 24.66
CA PRO A 53 -12.47 4.57 25.18
C PRO A 53 -11.41 5.64 25.48
N GLY A 54 -11.62 6.85 24.96
CA GLY A 54 -10.67 7.96 25.12
C GLY A 54 -9.46 7.94 24.18
N ALA A 55 -9.46 7.06 23.16
CA ALA A 55 -8.48 7.09 22.08
C ALA A 55 -9.02 7.81 20.84
N MET A 56 -8.12 8.51 20.14
CA MET A 56 -8.36 9.11 18.83
C MET A 56 -7.60 8.33 17.76
N GLN A 57 -8.25 8.08 16.62
CA GLN A 57 -7.59 7.52 15.45
C GLN A 57 -6.97 8.66 14.63
N LEU A 58 -5.67 8.58 14.35
CA LEU A 58 -4.94 9.48 13.49
C LEU A 58 -4.52 8.74 12.22
N ASP A 59 -5.05 9.16 11.08
CA ASP A 59 -4.68 8.62 9.77
C ASP A 59 -3.72 9.58 9.06
N VAL A 60 -2.51 9.10 8.75
CA VAL A 60 -1.45 9.88 8.08
C VAL A 60 -1.21 9.32 6.68
N ALA A 61 -1.58 10.06 5.64
CA ALA A 61 -1.28 9.71 4.25
C ALA A 61 0.00 10.38 3.76
N TYR A 62 0.81 9.64 3.00
CA TYR A 62 1.92 10.19 2.23
C TYR A 62 1.50 10.22 0.77
N ILE A 63 1.52 11.41 0.17
CA ILE A 63 1.16 11.61 -1.23
C ILE A 63 2.43 12.08 -1.94
N GLU A 64 2.95 11.25 -2.82
CA GLU A 64 4.02 11.65 -3.74
C GLU A 64 3.40 12.41 -4.91
N TRP A 65 4.03 13.52 -5.30
CA TRP A 65 3.52 14.40 -6.33
C TRP A 65 4.61 14.76 -7.35
N PRO A 66 4.32 14.74 -8.67
CA PRO A 66 5.28 15.18 -9.68
C PRO A 66 5.68 16.63 -9.48
N ALA A 67 6.98 16.91 -9.44
CA ALA A 67 7.49 18.26 -9.24
C ALA A 67 7.04 19.26 -10.33
N ASP A 68 6.71 18.75 -11.52
CA ASP A 68 6.39 19.56 -12.70
C ASP A 68 4.94 20.08 -12.71
N ASP A 69 4.04 19.50 -11.90
CA ASP A 69 2.64 19.96 -11.82
C ASP A 69 2.47 21.01 -10.70
N VAL A 70 2.84 22.24 -11.04
CA VAL A 70 2.75 23.42 -10.16
C VAL A 70 1.30 23.87 -9.96
N GLN A 71 0.41 23.61 -10.93
CA GLN A 71 -0.97 24.09 -10.90
C GLN A 71 -1.79 23.37 -9.83
N LEU A 72 -1.64 22.05 -9.68
CA LEU A 72 -2.41 21.31 -8.69
C LEU A 72 -2.07 21.75 -7.26
N GLY A 73 -0.79 22.02 -6.98
CA GLY A 73 -0.36 22.54 -5.68
C GLY A 73 -1.01 23.88 -5.35
N HIS A 74 -1.07 24.81 -6.30
CA HIS A 74 -1.70 26.12 -6.09
C HIS A 74 -3.20 26.01 -5.87
N GLU A 75 -3.89 25.17 -6.67
CA GLU A 75 -5.33 24.94 -6.53
C GLU A 75 -5.68 24.27 -5.20
N LEU A 76 -4.87 23.31 -4.72
CA LEU A 76 -5.06 22.72 -3.40
C LEU A 76 -4.95 23.79 -2.31
N TRP A 77 -3.81 24.49 -2.26
CA TRP A 77 -3.51 25.42 -1.16
C TRP A 77 -4.45 26.64 -1.11
N ARG A 78 -5.15 26.96 -2.20
CA ARG A 78 -6.21 27.99 -2.23
C ARG A 78 -7.43 27.62 -1.37
N HIS A 79 -7.68 26.34 -1.18
CA HIS A 79 -8.84 25.84 -0.44
C HIS A 79 -8.49 25.36 0.99
N VAL A 80 -7.24 25.54 1.41
CA VAL A 80 -6.74 25.12 2.73
C VAL A 80 -6.55 26.35 3.61
N ASP A 81 -7.13 26.35 4.80
CA ASP A 81 -6.93 27.44 5.77
C ASP A 81 -5.57 27.31 6.47
N GLN A 82 -4.69 28.29 6.24
CA GLN A 82 -3.34 28.33 6.81
C GLN A 82 -3.25 29.21 8.08
N VAL A 83 -4.34 29.89 8.47
CA VAL A 83 -4.34 30.88 9.54
C VAL A 83 -4.62 30.26 10.90
N GLY A 84 -5.64 29.42 10.99
CA GLY A 84 -6.12 28.84 12.25
C GLY A 84 -5.22 27.81 12.98
N PRO A 85 -4.38 26.97 12.32
CA PRO A 85 -3.78 25.82 13.01
C PRO A 85 -2.50 26.08 13.78
N ILE A 86 -1.75 27.14 13.47
CA ILE A 86 -0.41 27.37 14.00
C ILE A 86 -0.19 28.87 14.22
N GLU A 87 0.50 29.22 15.32
CA GLU A 87 0.93 30.59 15.61
C GLU A 87 1.74 31.19 14.45
N ALA A 88 1.65 32.51 14.28
CA ALA A 88 2.23 33.20 13.12
C ALA A 88 3.75 33.00 12.99
N ASP A 89 4.48 32.99 14.12
CA ASP A 89 5.93 32.79 14.14
C ASP A 89 6.31 31.36 13.73
N ALA A 90 5.67 30.36 14.32
CA ALA A 90 5.89 28.95 13.97
C ALA A 90 5.54 28.67 12.50
N ARG A 91 4.48 29.27 11.96
CA ARG A 91 4.15 29.21 10.54
C ARG A 91 5.24 29.86 9.67
N GLY A 92 5.76 31.01 10.08
CA GLY A 92 6.88 31.68 9.40
C GLY A 92 8.11 30.77 9.31
N ARG A 93 8.48 30.13 10.42
CA ARG A 93 9.58 29.16 10.48
C ARG A 93 9.35 27.95 9.59
N LEU A 94 8.15 27.37 9.59
CA LEU A 94 7.80 26.25 8.72
C LEU A 94 7.94 26.62 7.24
N LYS A 95 7.41 27.80 6.86
CA LYS A 95 7.49 28.29 5.49
C LYS A 95 8.93 28.54 5.03
N GLN A 96 9.79 29.07 5.90
CA GLN A 96 11.21 29.26 5.61
C GLN A 96 11.95 27.93 5.37
N ASN A 97 11.48 26.84 5.98
CA ASN A 97 12.02 25.50 5.80
C ASN A 97 11.31 24.72 4.67
N GLY A 98 10.50 25.37 3.84
CA GLY A 98 9.80 24.74 2.71
C GLY A 98 8.52 24.00 3.07
N PHE A 99 8.06 24.07 4.32
CA PHE A 99 6.83 23.42 4.76
C PHE A 99 5.63 24.37 4.70
N ARG A 100 4.49 23.87 4.25
CA ARG A 100 3.19 24.54 4.34
C ARG A 100 2.26 23.69 5.20
N VAL A 101 1.47 24.35 6.05
CA VAL A 101 0.52 23.68 6.92
C VAL A 101 -0.80 24.42 6.87
N GLY A 102 -1.89 23.66 6.89
CA GLY A 102 -3.22 24.22 7.02
C GLY A 102 -4.26 23.16 7.39
N VAL A 103 -5.47 23.61 7.65
CA VAL A 103 -6.61 22.79 8.04
C VAL A 103 -7.67 22.85 6.94
N VAL A 104 -8.28 21.71 6.70
CA VAL A 104 -9.47 21.56 5.86
C VAL A 104 -10.62 21.13 6.75
N GLY A 105 -11.82 21.60 6.44
CA GLY A 105 -13.03 21.16 7.14
C GLY A 105 -13.38 19.70 6.84
N THR A 106 -14.48 19.23 7.42
CA THR A 106 -14.97 17.84 7.30
C THR A 106 -15.19 17.39 5.85
N ASN A 107 -15.46 18.34 4.94
CA ASN A 107 -15.55 18.10 3.50
C ASN A 107 -14.31 18.66 2.82
N PRO A 108 -13.23 17.87 2.65
CA PRO A 108 -12.01 18.34 2.01
C PRO A 108 -12.26 18.69 0.53
N PRO A 109 -11.42 19.55 -0.08
CA PRO A 109 -11.57 19.90 -1.49
C PRO A 109 -11.50 18.66 -2.41
N PRO A 110 -12.20 18.63 -3.57
CA PRO A 110 -12.21 17.47 -4.46
C PRO A 110 -10.81 16.99 -4.88
N VAL A 111 -9.88 17.92 -5.06
CA VAL A 111 -8.46 17.62 -5.35
C VAL A 111 -7.84 16.80 -4.22
N LEU A 112 -8.03 17.20 -2.97
CA LEU A 112 -7.52 16.46 -1.80
C LEU A 112 -8.20 15.10 -1.65
N GLN A 113 -9.51 15.03 -1.88
CA GLN A 113 -10.27 13.77 -1.85
C GLN A 113 -9.73 12.75 -2.86
N ARG A 114 -9.37 13.18 -4.06
CA ARG A 114 -8.75 12.30 -5.07
C ARG A 114 -7.36 11.84 -4.65
N MET A 115 -6.54 12.74 -4.10
CA MET A 115 -5.19 12.41 -3.64
C MET A 115 -5.16 11.42 -2.47
N ILE A 116 -6.13 11.49 -1.55
CA ILE A 116 -6.23 10.55 -0.41
C ILE A 116 -7.08 9.31 -0.73
N GLY A 117 -7.49 9.12 -1.98
CA GLY A 117 -8.27 7.96 -2.42
C GLY A 117 -9.75 7.94 -1.98
N MET A 118 -10.31 9.08 -1.53
CA MET A 118 -11.72 9.21 -1.13
C MET A 118 -12.69 9.28 -2.33
N ARG A 119 -12.25 9.76 -3.50
CA ARG A 119 -13.07 9.78 -4.73
C ARG A 119 -12.31 9.13 -5.89
N SER A 120 -12.95 8.15 -6.52
CA SER A 120 -12.49 7.54 -7.77
C SER A 120 -13.12 8.26 -8.97
N ASP A 121 -12.31 8.90 -9.80
CA ASP A 121 -12.72 9.30 -11.15
C ASP A 121 -12.60 8.11 -12.14
N PHE A 122 -12.10 6.96 -11.67
CA PHE A 122 -11.97 5.73 -12.46
C PHE A 122 -13.31 4.96 -12.43
N ALA A 123 -13.95 4.88 -13.60
CA ALA A 123 -15.12 4.06 -13.83
C ALA A 123 -14.87 2.61 -13.40
N LEU A 124 -15.74 2.05 -12.54
CA LEU A 124 -16.16 0.64 -12.45
C LEU A 124 -15.13 -0.49 -12.73
N GLU A 125 -13.85 -0.28 -12.50
CA GLU A 125 -12.83 -1.33 -12.54
C GLU A 125 -12.65 -1.88 -11.11
N PRO A 126 -12.98 -3.16 -10.84
CA PRO A 126 -12.85 -3.75 -9.50
C PRO A 126 -11.41 -3.75 -8.97
N GLU A 127 -10.41 -3.68 -9.86
CA GLU A 127 -8.99 -3.52 -9.51
C GLU A 127 -8.67 -2.11 -8.98
N ALA A 128 -9.30 -1.07 -9.54
CA ALA A 128 -9.19 0.30 -9.04
C ALA A 128 -9.85 0.46 -7.67
N GLU A 129 -10.84 -0.38 -7.35
CA GLU A 129 -11.47 -0.44 -6.03
C GLU A 129 -10.55 -1.04 -4.97
N GLN A 130 -9.72 -2.01 -5.35
CA GLN A 130 -8.68 -2.59 -4.49
C GLN A 130 -7.50 -1.64 -4.32
N ALA A 131 -7.23 -0.80 -5.31
CA ALA A 131 -6.27 0.30 -5.24
C ALA A 131 -6.76 1.50 -4.39
N LYS A 132 -8.00 1.52 -3.89
CA LYS A 132 -8.51 2.49 -2.88
C LYS A 132 -7.89 2.30 -1.50
N GLN A 133 -6.64 1.84 -1.45
CA GLN A 133 -5.90 1.73 -0.22
C GLN A 133 -5.42 3.13 0.12
N PHE A 134 -6.05 3.75 1.12
CA PHE A 134 -5.46 4.89 1.82
C PHE A 134 -3.97 4.56 2.05
N SER A 135 -3.10 5.22 1.31
CA SER A 135 -1.66 4.94 1.26
C SER A 135 -1.02 5.60 2.49
N GLY A 136 -1.48 5.20 3.66
CA GLY A 136 -1.21 5.89 4.89
C GLY A 136 -1.19 4.98 6.10
N ARG A 137 -0.69 5.54 7.19
CA ARG A 137 -0.50 4.86 8.46
C ARG A 137 -1.57 5.32 9.43
N THR A 138 -2.26 4.36 10.03
CA THR A 138 -3.22 4.61 11.11
C THR A 138 -2.49 4.48 12.45
N PHE A 139 -2.64 5.49 13.30
CA PHE A 139 -2.15 5.53 14.67
C PHE A 139 -3.33 5.65 15.64
N MET A 140 -3.22 4.98 16.78
CA MET A 140 -4.17 5.15 17.89
C MET A 140 -3.51 6.01 18.95
N LEU A 141 -4.04 7.21 19.16
CA LEU A 141 -3.57 8.16 20.16
C LEU A 141 -4.41 7.99 21.42
N VAL A 142 -3.83 7.45 22.49
CA VAL A 142 -4.52 7.30 23.77
C VAL A 142 -4.24 8.53 24.64
N SER A 143 -5.30 9.13 25.20
CA SER A 143 -5.17 10.28 26.10
C SER A 143 -4.22 9.98 27.27
N GLY A 144 -3.33 10.92 27.58
CA GLY A 144 -2.35 10.79 28.67
C GLY A 144 -1.16 9.86 28.38
N SER A 145 -1.11 9.22 27.21
CA SER A 145 0.04 8.40 26.79
C SER A 145 0.98 9.16 25.86
N GLU A 146 2.28 8.88 25.97
CA GLU A 146 3.26 9.32 24.99
C GLU A 146 3.15 8.45 23.74
N THR A 147 2.98 9.07 22.57
CA THR A 147 2.90 8.34 21.30
C THR A 147 4.01 8.78 20.35
N ASP A 148 4.78 7.80 19.88
CA ASP A 148 5.78 7.99 18.83
C ASP A 148 5.13 7.71 17.45
N VAL A 149 5.04 8.73 16.62
CA VAL A 149 4.61 8.66 15.22
C VAL A 149 5.85 8.52 14.34
N GLN A 150 6.16 7.30 13.92
CA GLN A 150 7.26 7.07 12.98
C GLN A 150 6.87 7.59 11.59
N VAL A 151 7.68 8.50 11.03
CA VAL A 151 7.41 9.17 9.75
C VAL A 151 8.33 8.75 8.62
N SER A 152 9.40 8.02 8.92
CA SER A 152 10.29 7.48 7.90
C SER A 152 10.26 5.96 7.87
N ASN A 153 10.68 5.41 6.74
CA ASN A 153 11.19 4.05 6.70
C ASN A 153 12.50 3.97 7.53
N PRO A 154 12.86 2.79 8.06
CA PRO A 154 14.16 2.60 8.67
C PRO A 154 15.27 2.77 7.63
N TYR A 155 16.26 3.60 7.96
CA TYR A 155 17.49 3.78 7.19
C TYR A 155 18.57 2.90 7.78
N GLU A 156 19.23 2.07 6.95
CA GLU A 156 20.33 1.22 7.42
C GLU A 156 21.46 2.03 8.05
N SER A 157 21.78 3.19 7.47
CA SER A 157 22.77 4.14 7.99
C SER A 157 22.32 5.58 7.76
N CYS A 158 22.47 6.44 8.76
CA CYS A 158 22.17 7.87 8.69
C CYS A 158 23.24 8.68 9.43
N THR A 159 23.82 9.69 8.77
CA THR A 159 24.81 10.59 9.39
C THR A 159 24.17 11.94 9.65
N LEU A 160 24.17 12.38 10.90
CA LEU A 160 23.62 13.68 11.31
C LEU A 160 24.71 14.51 11.98
N ALA A 161 24.82 15.77 11.56
CA ALA A 161 25.63 16.76 12.24
C ALA A 161 24.86 17.25 13.48
N LEU A 162 25.26 16.77 14.67
CA LEU A 162 24.61 17.14 15.91
C LEU A 162 25.40 18.29 16.55
N LYS A 163 24.71 19.41 16.81
CA LYS A 163 25.29 20.50 17.61
C LYS A 163 25.28 20.11 19.09
N GLN A 164 26.46 19.94 19.67
CA GLN A 164 26.66 19.89 21.12
C GLN A 164 27.41 21.16 21.54
N GLY A 165 26.67 22.15 22.04
CA GLY A 165 27.24 23.48 22.34
C GLY A 165 27.62 24.23 21.06
N GLU A 166 28.85 24.77 21.01
CA GLU A 166 29.37 25.49 19.84
C GLU A 166 29.99 24.57 18.78
N HIS A 167 30.16 23.28 19.07
CA HIS A 167 30.76 22.32 18.14
C HIS A 167 29.70 21.41 17.51
N SER A 168 29.86 21.18 16.21
CA SER A 168 29.01 20.29 15.41
C SER A 168 29.83 19.08 15.00
N GLU A 169 29.54 17.94 15.61
CA GLU A 169 30.20 16.68 15.27
C GLU A 169 29.26 15.78 14.45
N PRO A 170 29.72 15.22 13.32
CA PRO A 170 28.93 14.24 12.58
C PRO A 170 28.88 12.93 13.36
N ARG A 171 27.67 12.44 13.64
CA ARG A 171 27.44 11.11 14.21
C ARG A 171 26.69 10.23 13.22
N THR A 172 27.16 9.01 13.07
CA THR A 172 26.53 7.98 12.22
C THR A 172 25.70 7.05 13.09
N PHE A 173 24.47 6.80 12.66
CA PHE A 173 23.50 5.95 13.32
C PHE A 173 23.16 4.77 12.40
N ALA A 174 23.11 3.56 12.96
CA ALA A 174 22.61 2.39 12.25
C ALA A 174 21.11 2.19 12.54
N ASN A 175 20.35 1.70 11.56
CA ASN A 175 18.89 1.46 11.66
C ASN A 175 18.10 2.69 12.17
N ALA A 176 18.43 3.87 11.65
CA ALA A 176 17.85 5.12 12.08
C ALA A 176 16.41 5.28 11.57
N VAL A 177 15.52 5.77 12.44
CA VAL A 177 14.14 6.12 12.10
C VAL A 177 13.82 7.52 12.58
N CYS A 178 13.07 8.27 11.78
CA CYS A 178 12.52 9.55 12.18
C CYS A 178 11.17 9.32 12.89
N LYS A 179 11.05 9.82 14.11
CA LYS A 179 9.84 9.73 14.94
C LYS A 179 9.46 11.12 15.42
N TYR A 180 8.19 11.47 15.27
CA TYR A 180 7.59 12.57 16.02
C TYR A 180 7.02 12.05 17.32
N ARG A 181 7.31 12.75 18.40
CA ARG A 181 6.87 12.39 19.73
C ARG A 181 5.81 13.38 20.18
N SER A 182 4.60 12.88 20.44
CA SER A 182 3.58 13.69 21.10
C SER A 182 3.78 13.62 22.61
N PRO A 183 4.05 14.75 23.30
CA PRO A 183 4.09 14.75 24.75
C PRO A 183 2.70 14.43 25.33
N PRO A 184 2.62 13.89 26.55
CA PRO A 184 1.34 13.72 27.24
C PRO A 184 0.71 15.10 27.45
N ARG A 185 -0.55 15.24 27.05
CA ARG A 185 -1.40 16.40 27.36
C ARG A 185 -2.34 16.07 28.51
#